data_AF-A0A9E0TJV2-F1
#
_entry.id   AF-A0A9E0TJV2-F1
#
_cell.length_a   1.000
_cell.length_b   1.000
_cell.length_c   1.000
_cell.angle_alpha   90.00
_cell.angle_beta   90.00
_cell.angle_gamma   90.00
#
_symmetry.space_group_name_H-M   'P 1'
#
loop_
_entity.id
_entity.type
_entity.pdbx_description
1 polymer ?
#
loop_
_entity_poly.entity_id
_entity_poly.type
_entity_poly.pdbx_seq_one_letter_code
_entity_poly.pdbx_strand_id
1 'polypeptide(L)'
;MKRSLTLSVAVLLAAFSTSGCHFFSKKEKKPKENPAIATDTEVAFKLRWVDRRVAELTATGLSADAARTQAEAEFREHYSYTHAANK
;
A
#
# COMPACT_ATOMS: atom_id res chain seq x y z
N MET A 1 33.62 -23.02 -9.25
CA MET A 1 32.34 -23.54 -9.77
C MET A 1 31.22 -22.63 -9.27
N LYS A 2 30.85 -21.60 -10.05
CA LYS A 2 29.97 -20.48 -9.62
C LYS A 2 29.05 -20.03 -10.76
N ARG A 3 28.49 -20.98 -11.53
CA ARG A 3 27.72 -20.68 -12.76
C ARG A 3 26.36 -21.36 -12.86
N SER A 4 25.90 -22.03 -11.79
CA SER A 4 24.64 -22.79 -11.83
C SER A 4 23.50 -22.16 -11.04
N LEU A 5 23.66 -20.94 -10.50
CA LEU A 5 22.64 -20.31 -9.65
C LEU A 5 21.86 -19.16 -10.32
N THR A 6 21.93 -19.03 -11.64
CA THR A 6 21.30 -17.93 -12.40
C THR A 6 20.29 -18.43 -13.45
N LEU A 7 19.65 -19.57 -13.22
CA LEU A 7 18.69 -20.16 -14.17
C LEU A 7 17.34 -20.57 -13.54
N SER A 8 17.01 -20.07 -12.34
CA SER A 8 15.74 -20.40 -11.67
C SER A 8 14.79 -19.22 -11.44
N VAL A 9 15.16 -17.99 -11.84
CA VAL A 9 14.35 -16.78 -11.54
C VAL A 9 13.43 -16.37 -12.71
N ALA A 10 13.63 -16.92 -13.91
CA ALA A 10 12.92 -16.45 -15.12
C ALA A 10 11.53 -17.08 -15.37
N VAL A 11 11.10 -18.08 -14.59
CA VAL A 11 9.85 -18.83 -14.88
C VAL A 11 8.62 -18.32 -14.12
N LEU A 12 8.78 -17.52 -13.07
CA LEU A 12 7.66 -17.08 -12.23
C LEU A 12 6.97 -15.79 -12.69
N LEU A 13 7.49 -15.06 -13.68
CA LEU A 13 6.91 -13.80 -14.14
C LEU A 13 5.87 -13.92 -15.27
N ALA A 14 5.65 -15.11 -15.85
CA ALA A 14 4.84 -15.26 -17.07
C ALA A 14 3.36 -15.65 -16.85
N ALA A 15 2.87 -15.79 -15.61
CA ALA A 15 1.55 -16.40 -15.35
C ALA A 15 0.41 -15.44 -14.95
N PHE A 16 0.63 -14.12 -14.86
CA PHE A 16 -0.41 -13.18 -14.39
C PHE A 16 -1.13 -12.38 -15.49
N SER A 17 -0.94 -12.72 -16.76
CA SER A 17 -1.54 -11.98 -17.88
C SER A 17 -2.66 -12.77 -18.57
N THR A 18 -3.78 -12.98 -17.87
CA THR A 18 -5.06 -13.31 -18.53
C THR A 18 -6.16 -12.34 -18.06
N SER A 19 -6.30 -11.31 -18.87
CA SER A 19 -7.38 -10.33 -18.89
C SER A 19 -8.75 -10.97 -19.16
N GLY A 20 -9.77 -10.61 -18.37
CA GLY A 20 -11.14 -11.08 -18.58
C GLY A 20 -12.21 -10.34 -17.79
N CYS A 21 -12.26 -9.00 -17.84
CA CYS A 21 -13.41 -8.22 -17.33
C CYS A 21 -13.95 -7.32 -18.44
N HIS A 22 -14.74 -7.87 -19.36
CA HIS A 22 -15.33 -7.12 -20.46
C HIS A 22 -16.85 -7.32 -20.51
N PHE A 23 -17.57 -7.04 -19.42
CA PHE A 23 -19.04 -7.21 -19.44
C PHE A 23 -19.87 -6.33 -18.49
N PHE A 24 -19.51 -5.07 -18.19
CA PHE A 24 -20.42 -4.17 -17.46
C PHE A 24 -20.35 -2.71 -17.90
N SER A 25 -20.77 -2.45 -19.15
CA SER A 25 -21.12 -1.10 -19.61
C SER A 25 -22.60 -0.83 -19.38
N LYS A 26 -23.00 -0.65 -18.11
CA LYS A 26 -24.18 0.13 -17.77
C LYS A 26 -23.68 1.46 -17.21
N LYS A 27 -24.06 2.58 -17.83
CA LYS A 27 -23.83 3.91 -17.27
C LYS A 27 -24.73 4.08 -16.06
N GLU A 28 -24.34 3.48 -14.95
CA GLU A 28 -24.94 3.79 -13.66
C GLU A 28 -24.49 5.20 -13.27
N LYS A 29 -25.44 6.03 -12.83
CA LYS A 29 -25.11 7.24 -12.08
C LYS A 29 -24.34 6.75 -10.87
N LYS A 30 -23.00 6.88 -10.91
CA LYS A 30 -22.13 6.50 -9.81
C LYS A 30 -22.76 7.05 -8.52
N PRO A 31 -23.12 6.20 -7.55
CA PRO A 31 -23.59 6.66 -6.26
C PRO A 31 -22.63 7.73 -5.75
N LYS A 32 -23.15 8.88 -5.32
CA LYS A 32 -22.32 9.96 -4.78
C LYS A 32 -21.53 9.37 -3.62
N GLU A 33 -20.21 9.26 -3.79
CA GLU A 33 -19.34 8.66 -2.80
C GLU A 33 -19.57 9.36 -1.47
N ASN A 34 -19.89 8.59 -0.42
CA ASN A 34 -20.09 9.14 0.90
C ASN A 34 -18.69 9.48 1.46
N PRO A 35 -18.34 10.77 1.62
CA PRO A 35 -17.00 11.17 2.04
C PRO A 35 -16.63 10.62 3.42
N ALA A 36 -17.62 10.31 4.26
CA ALA A 36 -17.37 9.67 5.56
C ALA A 36 -16.76 8.26 5.40
N ILE A 37 -17.30 7.44 4.50
CA ILE A 37 -16.82 6.07 4.29
C ILE A 37 -15.44 6.06 3.62
N ALA A 38 -15.20 6.98 2.66
CA ALA A 38 -13.88 7.15 2.05
C ALA A 38 -12.82 7.58 3.09
N THR A 39 -13.21 8.38 4.08
CA THR A 39 -12.30 8.79 5.16
C THR A 39 -11.98 7.62 6.10
N ASP A 40 -12.96 6.80 6.46
CA ASP A 40 -12.75 5.68 7.39
C ASP A 40 -11.79 4.62 6.83
N THR A 41 -11.89 4.31 5.54
CA THR A 41 -10.99 3.36 4.88
C THR A 41 -9.56 3.90 4.80
N GLU A 42 -9.39 5.19 4.50
CA GLU A 42 -8.09 5.84 4.49
C GLU A 42 -7.46 5.91 5.89
N VAL A 43 -8.25 6.14 6.94
CA VAL A 43 -7.76 6.10 8.33
C VAL A 43 -7.31 4.70 8.72
N ALA A 44 -8.11 3.67 8.41
CA ALA A 44 -7.74 2.28 8.68
C ALA A 44 -6.48 1.88 7.90
N PHE A 45 -6.34 2.36 6.66
CA PHE A 45 -5.15 2.18 5.84
C PHE A 45 -3.92 2.85 6.48
N LYS A 46 -4.03 4.12 6.90
CA LYS A 46 -2.96 4.86 7.60
C LYS A 46 -2.46 4.09 8.81
N LEU A 47 -3.37 3.64 9.68
CA LEU A 47 -3.02 2.90 10.89
C LEU A 47 -2.21 1.63 10.56
N ARG A 48 -2.74 0.77 9.68
CA ARG A 48 -2.06 -0.48 9.30
C ARG A 48 -0.73 -0.23 8.61
N TRP A 49 -0.64 0.82 7.78
CA TRP A 49 0.59 1.18 7.09
C TRP A 49 1.65 1.65 8.08
N VAL A 50 1.28 2.55 9.00
CA VAL A 50 2.18 3.07 10.05
C VAL A 50 2.64 1.95 10.97
N ASP A 51 1.74 1.08 11.43
CA ASP A 51 2.09 -0.06 12.30
C ASP A 51 3.13 -0.97 11.64
N ARG A 52 2.92 -1.33 10.36
CA ARG A 52 3.90 -2.11 9.60
C ARG A 52 5.22 -1.36 9.50
N ARG A 53 5.19 -0.06 9.19
CA ARG A 53 6.41 0.71 8.98
C ARG A 53 7.21 0.90 10.27
N VAL A 54 6.53 1.09 11.39
CA VAL A 54 7.14 1.10 12.73
C VAL A 54 7.82 -0.24 13.02
N ALA A 55 7.18 -1.37 12.70
CA ALA A 55 7.79 -2.68 12.90
C ALA A 55 9.07 -2.86 12.04
N GLU A 56 9.05 -2.39 10.79
CA GLU A 56 10.23 -2.40 9.92
C GLU A 56 11.35 -1.51 10.47
N LEU A 57 11.04 -0.28 10.89
CA LEU A 57 12.03 0.67 11.42
C LEU A 57 12.61 0.21 12.76
N THR A 58 11.79 -0.34 13.65
CA THR A 58 12.27 -0.89 14.92
C THR A 58 13.15 -2.13 14.71
N ALA A 59 12.88 -2.95 13.69
CA ALA A 59 13.76 -4.05 13.30
C ALA A 59 15.15 -3.58 12.83
N THR A 60 15.29 -2.34 12.36
CA THR A 60 16.59 -1.71 12.03
C THR A 60 17.33 -1.13 13.26
N GLY A 61 16.73 -1.23 14.45
CA GLY A 61 17.31 -0.71 15.70
C GLY A 61 16.83 0.69 16.07
N LEU A 62 15.86 1.26 15.34
CA LEU A 62 15.27 2.55 15.69
C LEU A 62 14.38 2.41 16.93
N SER A 63 14.34 3.43 17.80
CA SER A 63 13.43 3.42 18.94
C SER A 63 11.98 3.47 18.47
N ALA A 64 11.06 2.88 19.23
CA ALA A 64 9.64 2.82 18.85
C ALA A 64 9.01 4.21 18.67
N ASP A 65 9.44 5.20 19.46
CA ASP A 65 8.96 6.59 19.37
C ASP A 65 9.46 7.26 18.08
N ALA A 66 10.77 7.21 17.82
CA ALA A 66 11.35 7.75 16.59
C ALA A 66 10.82 7.04 15.33
N ALA A 67 10.60 5.72 15.40
CA ALA A 67 10.00 4.94 14.33
C ALA A 67 8.56 5.38 14.02
N ARG A 68 7.75 5.71 15.02
CA ARG A 68 6.40 6.26 14.81
C ARG A 68 6.44 7.62 14.14
N THR A 69 7.25 8.54 14.66
CA THR A 69 7.39 9.87 14.06
C THR A 69 7.85 9.79 12.61
N GLN A 70 8.84 8.94 12.32
CA GLN A 70 9.33 8.73 10.97
C GLN A 70 8.27 8.09 10.07
N ALA A 71 7.59 7.03 10.53
CA ALA A 71 6.52 6.40 9.76
C ALA A 71 5.37 7.37 9.44
N GLU A 72 4.96 8.22 10.38
CA GLU A 72 3.92 9.22 10.11
C GLU A 72 4.35 10.29 9.10
N ALA A 73 5.62 10.71 9.14
CA ALA A 73 6.19 11.63 8.17
C ALA A 73 6.26 11.01 6.77
N GLU A 74 6.78 9.78 6.66
CA GLU A 74 6.82 9.02 5.41
C GLU A 74 5.40 8.80 4.85
N PHE A 75 4.43 8.46 5.70
CA PHE A 75 3.04 8.32 5.26
C PHE A 75 2.50 9.61 4.65
N ARG A 76 2.77 10.76 5.30
CA ARG A 76 2.32 12.07 4.81
C ARG A 76 2.97 12.44 3.48
N GLU A 77 4.23 12.11 3.30
CA GLU A 77 4.95 12.35 2.04
C GLU A 77 4.39 11.48 0.90
N HIS A 78 4.28 10.17 1.12
CA HIS A 78 3.85 9.21 0.10
C HIS A 78 2.35 9.27 -0.22
N TYR A 79 1.52 9.61 0.75
CA TYR A 79 0.06 9.58 0.65
C TYR A 79 -0.57 10.96 0.90
N SER A 80 0.15 12.04 0.58
CA SER A 80 -0.30 13.44 0.73
C SER A 80 -1.66 13.74 0.08
N TYR A 81 -2.06 12.95 -0.91
CA TYR A 81 -3.35 13.05 -1.59
C TYR A 81 -4.54 12.45 -0.82
N THR A 82 -4.30 11.72 0.27
CA THR A 82 -5.37 11.14 1.10
C THR A 82 -5.84 12.12 2.17
N HIS A 83 -7.11 12.06 2.55
CA HIS A 83 -7.63 12.83 3.69
C HIS A 83 -6.95 12.41 4.99
N ALA A 84 -6.59 11.12 5.12
CA ALA A 84 -5.89 10.61 6.31
C ALA A 84 -4.48 11.20 6.50
N ALA A 85 -3.78 11.60 5.43
CA ALA A 85 -2.48 12.27 5.53
C ALA A 85 -2.58 13.73 5.95
N ASN A 86 -3.69 14.39 5.63
CA ASN A 86 -3.93 15.81 5.90
C ASN A 86 -4.66 16.08 7.22
N LYS A 87 -4.94 15.03 7.99
CA LYS A 87 -5.62 15.06 9.28
C LYS A 87 -4.63 14.81 10.41
#